data_AF-A0A2V5MDZ0-F1
#
_entry.id   AF-A0A2V5MDZ0-F1
#
_cell.length_a   1.000
_cell.length_b   1.000
_cell.length_c   1.000
_cell.angle_alpha   90.00
_cell.angle_beta   90.00
_cell.angle_gamma   90.00
#
_symmetry.space_group_name_H-M   'P 1'
#
loop_
_entity.id
_entity.type
_entity.pdbx_description
1 polymer ?
#
loop_
_entity_poly.entity_id
_entity_poly.type
_entity_poly.pdbx_seq_one_letter_code
_entity_poly.pdbx_strand_id
1 'polypeptide(L)' 'MTQAFVLAAGLGTRLRPLTDELPKPLIPIFQKPLVTFALDH' A
#
# COMPACT_ATOMS: atom_id res chain seq x y z
N MET A 1 1.23 -25.09 4.52
CA MET A 1 2.03 -23.97 3.99
C MET A 1 1.06 -22.95 3.40
N THR A 2 1.00 -21.75 3.95
CA THR A 2 0.20 -20.65 3.39
C THR A 2 1.17 -19.56 2.96
N GLN A 3 1.14 -19.23 1.67
CA GLN A 3 1.92 -18.15 1.07
C GLN A 3 0.97 -17.26 0.28
N ALA A 4 1.22 -15.97 0.30
CA ALA A 4 0.44 -14.97 -0.43
C ALA A 4 1.38 -13.99 -1.13
N PHE A 5 0.87 -13.37 -2.19
CA PHE A 5 1.59 -12.34 -2.95
C PHE A 5 0.85 -11.01 -2.88
N VAL A 6 1.59 -9.93 -2.69
CA VAL A 6 1.08 -8.55 -2.77
C VAL A 6 1.67 -7.91 -4.03
N LEU A 7 0.82 -7.65 -5.02
CA LEU A 7 1.22 -6.96 -6.24
C LEU A 7 1.24 -5.44 -6.01
N ALA A 8 2.43 -4.85 -5.99
CA ALA A 8 2.65 -3.43 -5.65
C ALA A 8 3.36 -2.61 -6.74
N ALA A 9 3.38 -3.07 -7.99
CA ALA A 9 4.14 -2.43 -9.09
C ALA A 9 3.47 -1.19 -9.74
N GLY A 10 2.23 -0.86 -9.37
CA GLY A 10 1.49 0.25 -9.99
C GLY A 10 1.93 1.62 -9.45
N LEU A 11 2.08 2.61 -10.35
CA LEU A 11 2.50 3.98 -10.03
C LEU A 11 1.51 4.81 -9.17
N GLY A 12 0.29 4.33 -8.94
CA GLY A 12 -0.65 4.99 -8.03
C GLY A 12 -1.10 6.41 -8.46
N THR A 13 -1.13 6.70 -9.76
CA THR A 13 -1.30 8.08 -10.31
C THR A 13 -2.58 8.81 -9.88
N ARG A 14 -3.65 8.09 -9.52
CA ARG A 14 -4.91 8.69 -9.05
C ARG A 14 -4.82 9.32 -7.65
N LEU A 15 -3.81 8.95 -6.87
CA LEU A 15 -3.60 9.44 -5.50
C LEU A 15 -2.51 10.51 -5.42
N ARG A 16 -2.03 11.02 -6.56
CA ARG A 16 -1.07 12.13 -6.56
C ARG A 16 -1.67 13.37 -5.87
N PRO A 17 -0.86 14.16 -5.16
CA PRO A 17 0.61 14.09 -5.08
C PRO A 17 1.14 13.08 -4.06
N LEU A 18 0.27 12.39 -3.31
CA LEU A 18 0.72 11.49 -2.24
C LEU A 18 1.61 10.35 -2.74
N THR A 19 1.45 9.95 -4.01
CA THR A 19 2.18 8.84 -4.61
C THR A 19 3.40 9.23 -5.44
N ASP A 20 3.77 10.51 -5.48
CA ASP A 20 4.96 10.95 -6.23
C ASP A 20 6.26 10.54 -5.53
N GLU A 21 6.26 10.50 -4.19
CA GLU A 21 7.43 10.09 -3.38
C GLU A 21 7.17 8.84 -2.51
N LEU A 22 5.89 8.46 -2.33
CA LEU A 22 5.48 7.36 -1.45
C LEU A 22 4.63 6.32 -2.19
N PRO A 23 5.03 5.04 -2.27
CA PRO A 23 4.20 4.00 -2.89
C PRO A 23 2.83 3.88 -2.22
N LYS A 24 1.77 3.66 -3.01
CA LYS A 24 0.38 3.51 -2.51
C LYS A 24 0.25 2.58 -1.28
N PRO A 25 0.88 1.39 -1.22
CA PRO A 25 0.76 0.49 -0.08
C PRO A 25 1.31 1.07 1.24
N LEU A 26 2.20 2.06 1.16
CA LEU A 26 2.84 2.68 2.33
C LEU A 26 2.16 3.97 2.80
N ILE A 27 1.11 4.43 2.10
CA ILE A 27 0.35 5.61 2.53
C ILE A 27 -0.22 5.37 3.95
N PRO A 28 0.03 6.26 4.92
CA PRO A 28 -0.46 6.08 6.27
C PRO A 28 -1.96 6.39 6.37
N ILE A 29 -2.72 5.43 6.88
CA ILE A 29 -4.14 5.53 7.23
C ILE A 29 -4.29 5.18 8.70
N PHE A 30 -4.83 6.09 9.51
CA PHE A 30 -4.94 5.92 10.97
C PHE A 30 -3.63 5.48 11.65
N GLN A 31 -2.52 6.14 11.32
CA GLN A 31 -1.19 5.86 11.85
C GLN A 31 -0.61 4.47 11.46
N LYS A 32 -1.19 3.80 10.45
CA LYS A 32 -0.68 2.53 9.91
C LYS A 32 -0.56 2.55 8.39
N PRO A 33 0.45 1.92 7.78
CA PRO A 33 0.53 1.80 6.32
C PRO A 33 -0.70 1.09 5.73
N LEU A 34 -1.22 1.56 4.60
CA LEU A 34 -2.41 1.01 3.94
C LEU A 34 -2.35 -0.52 3.73
N VAL A 35 -1.16 -1.07 3.46
CA VAL A 35 -0.97 -2.51 3.24
C VAL A 35 -1.33 -3.36 4.46
N THR A 36 -1.21 -2.85 5.69
CA THR A 36 -1.49 -3.63 6.91
C THR A 36 -2.95 -4.04 6.98
N PHE A 37 -3.86 -3.22 6.47
CA PHE A 37 -5.29 -3.54 6.42
C PHE A 37 -5.63 -4.76 5.54
N ALA A 38 -4.72 -5.16 4.63
CA ALA A 38 -4.88 -6.36 3.80
C ALA A 38 -4.12 -7.58 4.35
N LEU A 39 -3.23 -7.38 5.32
CA LEU A 39 -2.33 -8.41 5.86
C LEU A 39 -2.64 -8.79 7.31
N ASP A 40 -3.24 -7.90 8.09
CA ASP A 40 -3.61 -8.14 9.49
C ASP A 40 -4.89 -9.01 9.55
N HIS A 41 -4.72 -10.33 9.40
CA HIS A 41 -5.77 -11.35 9.53
C HIS A 41 -5.27 -12.62 10.24
#